data_AF-A0A956NR80-F1
#
_entry.id   AF-A0A956NR80-F1
#
_cell.length_a   1.000
_cell.length_b   1.000
_cell.length_c   1.000
_cell.angle_alpha   90.00
_cell.angle_beta   90.00
_cell.angle_gamma   90.00
#
_symmetry.space_group_name_H-M   'P 1'
#
loop_
_entity.id
_entity.type
_entity.pdbx_description
1 polymer ?
#
loop_
_entity_poly.entity_id
_entity_poly.type
_entity_poly.pdbx_seq_one_letter_code
_entity_poly.pdbx_strand_id
1 'polypeptide(L)'
;MSAQQALDALLEQQETLPRGPRREGTFAVWLLARIALDVGRASADADRAERRRLALLERRLAPLAVPRPLARGLTTALTHLGEGTPRSARVALSQLVAPVHESLGPGAGEAVAMMARELHDLQQGGSA
;
A
#
# COMPACT_ATOMS: atom_id res chain seq x y z
N MET A 1 12.25 3.33 11.59
CA MET A 1 11.27 3.99 10.71
C MET A 1 9.91 3.39 11.00
N SER A 2 8.92 4.18 11.41
CA SER A 2 7.53 3.73 11.63
C SER A 2 6.73 3.77 10.33
N ALA A 3 5.60 3.05 10.25
CA ALA A 3 4.65 3.11 9.12
C ALA A 3 4.32 4.54 8.69
N GLN A 4 4.12 5.44 9.66
CA GLN A 4 3.84 6.85 9.36
C GLN A 4 5.02 7.51 8.64
N GLN A 5 6.24 7.32 9.14
CA GLN A 5 7.45 7.87 8.50
C GLN A 5 7.66 7.31 7.08
N ALA A 6 7.31 6.05 6.82
CA ALA A 6 7.37 5.52 5.45
C ALA A 6 6.31 6.09 4.52
N LEU A 7 5.10 6.36 5.02
CA LEU A 7 4.08 7.06 4.24
C LEU A 7 4.54 8.49 3.91
N ASP A 8 5.11 9.19 4.89
CA ASP A 8 5.62 10.54 4.70
C ASP A 8 6.78 10.54 3.68
N ALA A 9 7.70 9.59 3.76
CA ALA A 9 8.79 9.42 2.78
C ALA A 9 8.27 9.18 1.35
N LEU A 10 7.17 8.44 1.16
CA LEU A 10 6.55 8.27 -0.15
C LEU A 10 5.96 9.59 -0.68
N LEU A 11 5.35 10.42 0.18
CA LEU A 11 4.84 11.72 -0.22
C LEU A 11 5.97 12.69 -0.58
N GLU A 12 7.02 12.75 0.25
CA GLU A 12 8.22 13.55 -0.03
C GLU A 12 8.86 13.14 -1.37
N GLN A 13 9.01 11.84 -1.63
CA GLN A 13 9.48 11.34 -2.92
C GLN A 13 8.54 11.75 -4.06
N GLN A 14 7.23 11.69 -3.87
CA GLN A 14 6.26 12.12 -4.88
C GLN A 14 6.42 13.62 -5.19
N GLU A 15 6.65 14.47 -4.20
CA GLU A 15 6.78 15.93 -4.37
C GLU A 15 8.03 16.32 -5.15
N THR A 16 9.11 15.56 -5.00
CA THR A 16 10.37 15.77 -5.74
C THR A 16 10.34 15.25 -7.18
N LEU A 17 9.40 14.36 -7.51
CA LEU A 17 9.27 13.81 -8.87
C LEU A 17 8.56 14.79 -9.82
N PRO A 18 9.04 14.93 -11.08
CA PRO A 18 8.31 15.66 -12.10
C PRO A 18 6.97 14.98 -12.39
N ARG A 19 6.02 15.73 -12.95
CA ARG A 19 4.74 15.16 -13.41
C ARG A 19 4.99 14.00 -14.38
N GLY A 20 4.24 12.91 -14.19
CA GLY A 20 4.33 11.73 -15.04
C GLY A 20 4.20 10.42 -14.26
N PRO A 21 4.43 9.28 -14.93
CA PRO A 21 4.04 7.98 -14.40
C PRO A 21 4.68 7.57 -13.08
N ARG A 22 5.92 8.01 -12.81
CA ARG A 22 6.58 7.73 -11.52
C ARG A 22 5.97 8.51 -10.36
N ARG A 23 5.55 9.74 -10.60
CA ARG A 23 4.89 10.59 -9.59
C ARG A 23 3.52 10.02 -9.23
N GLU A 24 2.74 9.68 -10.25
CA GLU A 24 1.42 9.05 -10.08
C GLU A 24 1.54 7.65 -9.49
N GLY A 25 2.56 6.87 -9.89
CA GLY A 25 2.88 5.58 -9.28
C GLY A 25 3.26 5.67 -7.81
N THR A 26 4.07 6.65 -7.41
CA THR A 26 4.40 6.88 -5.99
C THR A 26 3.15 7.24 -5.19
N PHE A 27 2.28 8.09 -5.72
CA PHE A 27 1.00 8.42 -5.09
C PHE A 27 0.06 7.20 -4.98
N ALA A 28 -0.02 6.38 -6.03
CA ALA A 28 -0.81 5.15 -6.02
C ALA A 28 -0.36 4.17 -4.92
N VAL A 29 0.96 4.00 -4.76
CA VAL A 29 1.56 3.16 -3.71
C VAL A 29 1.27 3.72 -2.33
N TRP A 30 1.45 5.03 -2.13
CA TRP A 30 1.11 5.69 -0.88
C TRP A 30 -0.35 5.47 -0.50
N LEU A 31 -1.28 5.68 -1.45
CA LEU A 31 -2.71 5.57 -1.21
C LEU A 31 -3.10 4.13 -0.86
N LEU A 32 -2.60 3.14 -1.61
CA LEU A 32 -2.86 1.73 -1.32
C LEU A 32 -2.27 1.33 0.03
N ALA A 33 -1.04 1.74 0.34
CA ALA A 33 -0.39 1.39 1.59
C ALA A 33 -1.08 2.02 2.81
N ARG A 34 -1.56 3.26 2.68
CA ARG A 34 -2.37 3.92 3.71
C ARG A 34 -3.63 3.12 4.04
N ILE A 35 -4.34 2.63 3.02
CA ILE A 35 -5.52 1.78 3.20
C ILE A 35 -5.15 0.41 3.77
N ALA A 36 -4.08 -0.21 3.27
CA ALA A 36 -3.62 -1.49 3.81
C ALA A 36 -3.27 -1.39 5.30
N LEU A 37 -2.66 -0.29 5.75
CA LEU A 37 -2.40 -0.05 7.16
C LEU A 37 -3.68 0.14 7.97
N ASP A 38 -4.71 0.81 7.42
CA ASP A 38 -6.02 0.92 8.08
C ASP A 38 -6.68 -0.46 8.24
N VAL A 39 -6.73 -1.25 7.17
CA VAL A 39 -7.25 -2.64 7.16
C VAL A 39 -6.47 -3.50 8.15
N GLY A 40 -5.14 -3.41 8.11
CA GLY A 40 -4.22 -4.17 8.96
C GLY A 40 -4.37 -3.90 10.45
N ARG A 41 -4.85 -2.71 10.82
CA ARG A 41 -5.05 -2.26 12.20
C ARG A 41 -6.51 -2.30 12.64
N ALA A 42 -7.44 -2.62 11.74
CA ALA A 42 -8.87 -2.57 12.02
C ALA A 42 -9.30 -3.66 13.04
N SER A 43 -10.21 -3.30 13.94
CA SER A 43 -10.95 -4.25 14.76
C SER A 43 -12.11 -4.87 13.97
N ALA A 44 -12.64 -6.00 14.45
CA ALA A 44 -13.61 -6.85 13.75
C ALA A 44 -14.91 -6.16 13.26
N ASP A 45 -15.21 -4.93 13.69
CA ASP A 45 -16.43 -4.17 13.34
C ASP A 45 -16.29 -3.29 12.07
N ALA A 46 -15.14 -3.25 11.41
CA ALA A 46 -14.82 -2.28 10.33
C ALA A 46 -15.42 -2.59 8.94
N ASP A 47 -16.07 -3.74 8.78
CA ASP A 47 -16.36 -4.39 7.49
C ASP A 47 -17.03 -3.52 6.42
N ARG A 48 -18.03 -2.71 6.78
CA ARG A 48 -18.80 -1.91 5.80
C ARG A 48 -18.08 -0.63 5.37
N ALA A 49 -17.39 0.03 6.29
CA ALA A 49 -16.61 1.23 5.98
C ALA A 49 -15.40 0.85 5.13
N GLU A 50 -14.83 -0.33 5.37
CA GLU A 50 -13.67 -0.86 4.66
C GLU A 50 -13.97 -1.16 3.20
N ARG A 51 -15.04 -1.90 2.91
CA ARG A 51 -15.47 -2.16 1.52
C ARG A 51 -15.71 -0.87 0.72
N ARG A 52 -16.28 0.16 1.36
CA ARG A 52 -16.46 1.49 0.72
C ARG A 52 -15.13 2.17 0.41
N ARG A 53 -14.16 2.09 1.32
CA ARG A 53 -12.81 2.64 1.12
C ARG A 53 -12.08 1.92 -0.01
N LEU A 54 -12.20 0.60 -0.10
CA LEU A 54 -11.61 -0.21 -1.17
C LEU A 54 -12.22 0.12 -2.55
N ALA A 55 -13.54 0.24 -2.64
CA ALA A 55 -14.19 0.68 -3.88
C ALA A 55 -13.77 2.10 -4.30
N LEU A 56 -13.55 3.00 -3.33
CA LEU A 56 -13.04 4.34 -3.61
C LEU A 56 -11.57 4.30 -4.06
N LEU A 57 -10.77 3.42 -3.48
CA LEU A 57 -9.37 3.21 -3.83
C LEU A 57 -9.24 2.79 -5.30
N GLU A 58 -9.98 1.76 -5.72
CA GLU A 58 -9.97 1.31 -7.11
C GLU A 58 -10.31 2.43 -8.10
N ARG A 59 -11.36 3.21 -7.81
CA ARG A 59 -11.76 4.37 -8.62
C ARG A 59 -10.68 5.46 -8.71
N ARG A 60 -9.91 5.65 -7.63
CA ARG A 60 -8.82 6.64 -7.59
C ARG A 60 -7.56 6.17 -8.30
N LEU A 61 -7.33 4.87 -8.36
CA LEU A 61 -6.18 4.29 -9.05
C LEU A 61 -6.40 4.14 -10.55
N ALA A 62 -7.64 3.86 -10.99
CA ALA A 62 -7.99 3.66 -12.39
C ALA A 62 -7.49 4.75 -13.38
N PRO A 63 -7.55 6.06 -13.07
CA PRO A 63 -7.08 7.09 -14.00
C PRO A 63 -5.57 7.34 -13.97
N LEU A 64 -4.82 6.76 -13.01
CA LEU A 64 -3.40 7.07 -12.84
C LEU A 64 -2.54 6.36 -13.89
N ALA A 65 -1.68 7.14 -14.55
CA ALA A 65 -0.61 6.62 -15.36
C ALA A 65 0.46 6.00 -14.44
N VAL A 66 0.57 4.68 -14.44
CA VAL A 66 1.56 3.96 -13.64
C VAL A 66 2.47 3.10 -14.53
N PRO A 67 3.74 2.87 -14.15
CA PRO A 67 4.60 1.92 -14.84
C PRO A 67 3.93 0.53 -14.90
N ARG A 68 4.02 -0.16 -16.04
CA ARG A 68 3.36 -1.46 -16.26
C ARG A 68 3.64 -2.52 -15.17
N PRO A 69 4.89 -2.72 -14.70
CA PRO A 69 5.15 -3.68 -13.62
C PRO A 69 4.42 -3.31 -12.33
N LEU A 70 4.42 -2.02 -11.99
CA LEU A 70 3.70 -1.49 -10.85
C LEU A 70 2.18 -1.65 -10.99
N ALA A 71 1.61 -1.43 -12.17
CA ALA A 71 0.18 -1.59 -12.42
C ALA A 71 -0.32 -3.00 -12.05
N ARG A 72 0.45 -4.02 -12.46
CA ARG A 72 0.14 -5.42 -12.15
C ARG A 72 0.23 -5.68 -10.64
N GLY A 73 1.31 -5.21 -10.00
CA GLY A 73 1.48 -5.32 -8.56
C GLY A 73 0.34 -4.67 -7.77
N LEU A 74 -0.08 -3.46 -8.17
CA LEU A 74 -1.21 -2.75 -7.56
C LEU A 74 -2.52 -3.52 -7.73
N THR A 75 -2.78 -4.09 -8.90
CA THR A 75 -4.00 -4.89 -9.17
C THR A 75 -4.05 -6.13 -8.27
N THR A 76 -2.94 -6.85 -8.14
CA THR A 76 -2.85 -8.01 -7.23
C THR A 76 -3.02 -7.59 -5.77
N ALA A 77 -2.38 -6.50 -5.34
CA ALA A 77 -2.51 -5.99 -3.99
C ALA A 77 -3.94 -5.56 -3.65
N LEU A 78 -4.66 -4.92 -4.59
CA LEU A 78 -6.09 -4.60 -4.45
C LEU A 78 -6.95 -5.86 -4.29
N THR A 79 -6.64 -6.92 -5.03
CA THR A 79 -7.37 -8.19 -4.93
C THR A 79 -7.25 -8.78 -3.52
N HIS A 80 -6.05 -8.80 -2.95
CA HIS A 80 -5.85 -9.23 -1.56
C HIS A 80 -6.54 -8.31 -0.56
N LEU A 81 -6.45 -6.99 -0.73
CA LEU A 81 -7.15 -6.05 0.14
C LEU A 81 -8.67 -6.22 0.09
N GLY A 82 -9.23 -6.69 -1.03
CA GLY A 82 -10.64 -7.04 -1.18
C GLY A 82 -11.15 -8.08 -0.17
N GLU A 83 -10.26 -8.92 0.39
CA GLU A 83 -10.61 -9.86 1.46
C GLU A 83 -10.91 -9.15 2.79
N GLY A 84 -10.45 -7.91 2.98
CA GLY A 84 -10.77 -7.09 4.15
C GLY A 84 -10.25 -7.66 5.48
N THR A 85 -9.15 -8.41 5.47
CA THR A 85 -8.59 -8.99 6.69
C THR A 85 -7.22 -8.39 7.00
N PRO A 86 -6.82 -8.33 8.28
CA PRO A 86 -5.47 -7.90 8.61
C PRO A 86 -4.39 -8.71 7.88
N ARG A 87 -4.59 -10.03 7.77
CA ARG A 87 -3.68 -10.93 7.05
C ARG A 87 -3.56 -10.54 5.59
N SER A 88 -4.67 -10.27 4.91
CA SER A 88 -4.66 -9.95 3.49
C SER A 88 -4.00 -8.60 3.21
N ALA A 89 -4.15 -7.62 4.10
CA ALA A 89 -3.40 -6.36 4.02
C ALA A 89 -1.89 -6.53 4.15
N ARG A 90 -1.43 -7.39 5.06
CA ARG A 90 0.00 -7.73 5.16
C ARG A 90 0.50 -8.37 3.85
N VAL A 91 -0.24 -9.34 3.32
CA VAL A 91 0.11 -10.01 2.06
C VAL A 91 0.18 -9.02 0.90
N ALA A 92 -0.80 -8.12 0.80
CA ALA A 92 -0.83 -7.07 -0.21
C ALA A 92 0.43 -6.19 -0.17
N LEU A 93 0.85 -5.72 1.01
CA LEU A 93 2.07 -4.93 1.17
C LEU A 93 3.33 -5.73 0.85
N SER A 94 3.45 -6.97 1.33
CA SER A 94 4.62 -7.82 1.08
C SER A 94 4.84 -8.10 -0.41
N GLN A 95 3.77 -8.39 -1.16
CA GLN A 95 3.86 -8.66 -2.60
C GLN A 95 4.15 -7.40 -3.42
N LEU A 96 3.85 -6.21 -2.89
CA LEU A 96 4.05 -4.95 -3.57
C LEU A 96 5.51 -4.44 -3.50
N VAL A 97 6.34 -4.98 -2.59
CA VAL A 97 7.73 -4.54 -2.38
C VAL A 97 8.57 -4.61 -3.67
N ALA A 98 8.61 -5.78 -4.32
CA ALA A 98 9.40 -5.98 -5.53
C ALA A 98 8.98 -5.06 -6.70
N PRO A 99 7.69 -5.00 -7.11
CA PRO A 99 7.28 -4.13 -8.21
C PRO A 99 7.46 -2.64 -7.90
N VAL A 100 7.37 -2.23 -6.64
CA VAL A 100 7.67 -0.85 -6.20
C VAL A 100 9.17 -0.56 -6.30
N HIS A 101 10.00 -1.47 -5.80
CA HIS A 101 11.45 -1.35 -5.89
C HIS A 101 11.91 -1.19 -7.34
N GLU A 102 11.42 -2.06 -8.23
CA GLU A 102 11.76 -2.05 -9.66
C GLU A 102 11.26 -0.80 -10.38
N SER A 103 10.06 -0.31 -10.06
CA SER A 103 9.42 0.78 -10.82
C SER A 103 9.74 2.18 -10.28
N LEU A 104 9.92 2.30 -8.97
CA LEU A 104 10.03 3.59 -8.27
C LEU A 104 11.40 3.78 -7.61
N GLY A 105 12.13 2.70 -7.36
CA GLY A 105 13.47 2.71 -6.77
C GLY A 105 13.53 2.13 -5.35
N PRO A 106 14.74 1.97 -4.80
CA PRO A 106 14.96 1.27 -3.53
C PRO A 106 14.26 1.92 -2.34
N GLY A 107 14.32 3.25 -2.22
CA GLY A 107 13.70 3.97 -1.10
C GLY A 107 12.20 3.72 -0.98
N ALA A 108 11.47 3.73 -2.11
CA ALA A 108 10.04 3.38 -2.12
C ALA A 108 9.79 1.91 -1.76
N GLY A 109 10.64 1.00 -2.25
CA GLY A 109 10.55 -0.43 -1.92
C GLY A 109 10.77 -0.69 -0.43
N GLU A 110 11.75 -0.03 0.18
CA GLU A 110 12.07 -0.12 1.61
C GLU A 110 10.95 0.44 2.49
N ALA A 111 10.36 1.57 2.08
CA ALA A 111 9.20 2.15 2.75
C ALA A 111 8.04 1.14 2.81
N VAL A 112 7.70 0.51 1.67
CA VAL A 112 6.66 -0.53 1.61
C VAL A 112 7.02 -1.77 2.43
N ALA A 113 8.27 -2.22 2.38
CA ALA A 113 8.73 -3.36 3.14
C ALA A 113 8.63 -3.13 4.66
N MET A 114 8.90 -1.92 5.12
CA MET A 114 8.75 -1.58 6.54
C MET A 114 7.29 -1.60 6.97
N MET A 115 6.36 -1.04 6.17
CA MET A 115 4.92 -1.12 6.49
C MET A 115 4.42 -2.58 6.54
N ALA A 116 4.91 -3.44 5.65
CA ALA A 116 4.60 -4.87 5.68
C ALA A 116 5.12 -5.55 6.97
N ARG A 117 6.32 -5.19 7.44
CA ARG A 117 6.89 -5.69 8.70
C ARG A 117 6.08 -5.23 9.90
N GLU A 118 5.65 -3.97 9.93
CA GLU A 118 4.82 -3.48 11.05
C GLU A 118 3.49 -4.26 11.16
N LEU A 119 2.80 -4.52 10.04
CA LEU A 119 1.61 -5.37 10.05
C LEU A 119 1.90 -6.82 10.46
N HIS A 120 3.09 -7.33 10.15
CA HIS A 120 3.51 -8.65 10.61
C HIS A 120 3.68 -8.70 12.12
N ASP A 121 4.38 -7.72 12.69
CA ASP A 121 4.65 -7.66 14.13
C ASP A 121 3.36 -7.48 14.94
N LEU A 122 2.42 -6.65 14.45
CA LEU A 122 1.09 -6.49 15.04
C LEU A 122 0.30 -7.82 15.09
N GLN A 123 0.42 -8.65 14.06
CA GLN A 123 -0.27 -9.94 13.98
C GLN A 123 0.36 -11.01 14.89
N GLN A 124 1.68 -10.97 15.06
CA GLN A 124 2.42 -11.87 15.95
C GLN A 124 2.17 -11.51 17.43
N GLY A 125 2.08 -10.21 17.76
CA GLY A 125 1.84 -9.73 19.12
C GLY A 125 0.42 -9.96 19.66
N GLY A 126 -0.56 -10.20 18.78
CA GLY A 126 -1.95 -10.51 19.16
C GLY A 126 -2.24 -12.00 19.42
N SER A 127 -1.21 -12.86 19.38
CA SER A 127 -1.34 -14.33 19.57
C SER A 127 -0.87 -14.81 20.96
N ALA A 128 -0.76 -13.92 21.95
CA ALA A 128 -0.43 -14.23 23.35
C ALA A 128 -1.63 -14.01 24.27
#